data_AF-A0A7X9B8X1-F1
#
_entry.id   AF-A0A7X9B8X1-F1
#
_cell.length_a   1.000
_cell.length_b   1.000
_cell.length_c   1.000
_cell.angle_alpha   90.00
_cell.angle_beta   90.00
_cell.angle_gamma   90.00
#
_symmetry.space_group_name_H-M   'P 1'
#
loop_
_entity.id
_entity.type
_entity.pdbx_description
1 polymer ?
#
loop_
_entity_poly.entity_id
_entity_poly.type
_entity_poly.pdbx_seq_one_letter_code
_entity_poly.pdbx_strand_id
1 'polypeptide(L)'
;LGWKDFSKPGLEEKLSPNARIEVFQVEEKLRVEQVAIPYETEIITNIRLDKGIQNTLQEGKDGFKRSHIKDVYINGELSSSLIILDTIATEPQSQVIEKGANDIISTSRGDTQFREAIIMNASAYDLSYASTGKSPGHKYYGITASGTTARPGTVAVDPRVIPLGTKLYVESLDKTSDYGFAIAEDKGSAIKGKRIDLFFSSSISARNFGRRNVKVYILK
;
A
#
# COMPACT_ATOMS: atom_id res chain seq x y z
N LEU A 1 53.99 23.66 -4.96
CA LEU A 1 53.01 23.10 -5.90
C LEU A 1 53.04 21.59 -5.74
N GLY A 2 51.92 20.98 -5.37
CA GLY A 2 51.72 19.55 -5.54
C GLY A 2 51.81 19.17 -7.02
N TRP A 3 51.98 17.88 -7.30
CA TRP A 3 52.17 17.37 -8.66
C TRP A 3 50.97 17.54 -9.60
N LYS A 4 49.80 17.92 -9.06
CA LYS A 4 48.58 18.24 -9.81
C LYS A 4 48.24 19.73 -9.83
N ASP A 5 48.96 20.54 -9.07
CA ASP A 5 48.73 21.98 -9.05
C ASP A 5 49.12 22.56 -10.41
N PHE A 6 48.43 23.61 -10.83
CA PHE A 6 48.73 24.30 -12.08
C PHE A 6 48.69 25.81 -11.89
N SER A 7 49.28 26.55 -12.83
CA SER A 7 49.26 28.01 -12.82
C SER A 7 48.63 28.56 -14.10
N LYS A 8 48.19 29.82 -14.02
CA LYS A 8 47.86 30.64 -15.18
C LYS A 8 48.65 31.95 -15.08
N PRO A 9 49.51 32.31 -16.05
CA PRO A 9 49.91 31.54 -17.24
C PRO A 9 50.61 30.20 -16.90
N GLY A 10 50.70 29.29 -17.87
CA GLY A 10 51.25 27.95 -17.66
C GLY A 10 52.75 27.95 -17.34
N LEU A 11 53.27 26.86 -16.75
CA LEU A 11 54.67 26.74 -16.30
C LEU A 11 55.71 27.03 -17.40
N GLU A 12 55.41 26.67 -18.65
CA GLU A 12 56.30 26.83 -19.81
C GLU A 12 56.01 28.11 -20.61
N GLU A 13 55.13 28.97 -20.12
CA GLU A 13 54.67 30.15 -20.84
C GLU A 13 55.62 31.33 -20.63
N LYS A 14 56.02 32.00 -21.72
CA LYS A 14 56.92 33.17 -21.63
C LYS A 14 56.19 34.34 -20.96
N LEU A 15 56.74 34.80 -19.85
CA LEU A 15 56.16 35.90 -19.08
C LEU A 15 56.76 37.25 -19.48
N SER A 16 55.90 38.26 -19.53
CA SER A 16 56.33 39.66 -19.59
C SER A 16 56.71 40.15 -18.18
N PRO A 17 57.60 41.16 -18.06
CA PRO A 17 57.86 41.81 -16.77
C PRO A 17 56.55 42.26 -16.11
N ASN A 18 56.39 42.00 -14.80
CA ASN A 18 55.19 42.24 -13.99
C ASN A 18 53.95 41.38 -14.33
N ALA A 19 54.10 40.28 -15.07
CA ALA A 19 52.99 39.33 -15.26
C ALA A 19 52.51 38.74 -13.91
N ARG A 20 51.19 38.71 -13.70
CA ARG A 20 50.58 38.06 -12.53
C ARG A 20 50.43 36.56 -12.82
N ILE A 21 50.87 35.74 -11.88
CA ILE A 21 50.70 34.28 -11.93
C ILE A 21 49.66 33.91 -10.88
N GLU A 22 48.58 33.28 -11.32
CA GLU A 22 47.61 32.65 -10.43
C GLU A 22 47.97 31.18 -10.27
N VAL A 23 48.00 30.72 -9.03
CA VAL A 23 48.29 29.32 -8.69
C VAL A 23 47.00 28.67 -8.24
N PHE A 24 46.73 27.48 -8.78
CA PHE A 24 45.58 26.65 -8.46
C PHE A 24 46.08 25.38 -7.77
N GLN A 25 45.75 25.25 -6.49
CA GLN A 25 46.05 24.07 -5.71
C GLN A 25 44.99 23.00 -5.95
N VAL A 26 45.42 21.79 -6.28
CA VAL A 26 44.53 20.65 -6.52
C VAL A 26 44.71 19.63 -5.38
N GLU A 27 43.64 19.37 -4.66
CA GLU A 27 43.59 18.37 -3.60
C GLU A 27 42.63 17.25 -3.99
N GLU A 28 43.03 15.99 -3.78
CA GLU A 28 42.17 14.83 -4.00
C GLU A 28 41.91 14.13 -2.68
N LYS A 29 40.63 13.92 -2.34
CA LYS A 29 40.21 13.20 -1.13
C LYS A 29 39.44 11.96 -1.52
N LEU A 30 39.78 10.84 -0.88
CA LEU A 30 39.00 9.62 -0.96
C LEU A 30 38.06 9.55 0.23
N ARG A 31 36.78 9.29 -0.04
CA ARG A 31 35.79 8.95 0.98
C ARG A 31 35.04 7.70 0.57
N VAL A 32 34.47 7.04 1.57
CA VAL A 32 33.61 5.87 1.37
C VAL A 32 32.24 6.20 1.90
N GLU A 33 31.24 6.03 1.06
CA GLU A 33 29.85 6.19 1.46
C GLU A 33 29.12 4.85 1.38
N GLN A 34 28.31 4.58 2.40
CA GLN A 34 27.39 3.46 2.38
C GLN A 34 26.08 3.91 1.75
N VAL A 35 25.69 3.26 0.66
CA VAL A 35 24.48 3.56 -0.10
C VAL A 35 23.58 2.32 -0.07
N ALA A 36 22.31 2.51 0.24
CA ALA A 36 21.32 1.43 0.24
C ALA A 36 21.10 0.91 -1.18
N ILE A 37 20.94 -0.41 -1.29
CA ILE A 37 20.46 -1.11 -2.47
C ILE A 37 19.05 -1.58 -2.12
N PRO A 38 18.00 -0.92 -2.63
CA PRO A 38 16.63 -1.31 -2.32
C PRO A 38 16.37 -2.78 -2.66
N TYR A 39 15.63 -3.49 -1.82
CA TYR A 39 15.17 -4.83 -2.17
C TYR A 39 14.14 -4.82 -3.29
N GLU A 40 14.07 -5.93 -4.02
CA GLU A 40 13.00 -6.17 -5.00
C GLU A 40 11.86 -6.99 -4.39
N THR A 41 10.68 -6.93 -4.99
CA THR A 41 9.53 -7.74 -4.58
C THR A 41 9.24 -8.82 -5.61
N GLU A 42 9.27 -10.07 -5.16
CA GLU A 42 8.89 -11.24 -5.93
C GLU A 42 7.46 -11.65 -5.60
N ILE A 43 6.64 -11.89 -6.64
CA ILE A 43 5.22 -12.24 -6.49
C ILE A 43 5.02 -13.68 -6.93
N ILE A 44 4.51 -14.51 -6.01
CA ILE A 44 4.10 -15.88 -6.28
C ILE A 44 2.57 -15.93 -6.31
N THR A 45 1.99 -16.43 -7.40
CA THR A 45 0.54 -16.61 -7.50
C THR A 45 0.11 -17.96 -6.93
N ASN A 46 -0.91 -17.97 -6.07
CA ASN A 46 -1.47 -19.19 -5.49
C ASN A 46 -2.97 -19.33 -5.79
N ILE A 47 -3.34 -20.35 -6.55
CA ILE A 47 -4.73 -20.65 -6.92
C ILE A 47 -5.59 -21.19 -5.77
N ARG A 48 -4.99 -21.56 -4.63
CA ARG A 48 -5.73 -21.97 -3.42
C ARG A 48 -6.08 -20.77 -2.53
N LEU A 49 -5.54 -19.59 -2.84
CA LEU A 49 -5.79 -18.37 -2.10
C LEU A 49 -6.70 -17.46 -2.93
N ASP A 50 -7.68 -16.85 -2.27
CA ASP A 50 -8.64 -15.95 -2.92
C ASP A 50 -7.96 -14.70 -3.46
N LYS A 51 -8.32 -14.33 -4.69
CA LYS A 51 -7.82 -13.12 -5.34
C LYS A 51 -8.12 -11.89 -4.47
N GLY A 52 -7.11 -11.06 -4.23
CA GLY A 52 -7.19 -9.92 -3.30
C GLY A 52 -6.62 -10.22 -1.91
N ILE A 53 -6.49 -11.49 -1.53
CA ILE A 53 -5.75 -11.91 -0.34
C ILE A 53 -4.27 -12.07 -0.70
N GLN A 54 -3.40 -11.62 0.19
CA GLN A 54 -1.96 -11.73 0.05
C GLN A 54 -1.31 -12.06 1.39
N ASN A 55 -0.21 -12.80 1.34
CA ASN A 55 0.64 -13.13 2.48
C ASN A 55 2.09 -12.73 2.17
N THR A 56 2.79 -12.17 3.14
CA THR A 56 4.25 -12.02 3.04
C THR A 56 4.90 -13.32 3.49
N LEU A 57 5.57 -14.02 2.57
CA LEU A 57 6.30 -15.26 2.87
C LEU A 57 7.72 -14.97 3.35
N GLN A 58 8.31 -13.87 2.89
CA GLN A 58 9.63 -13.41 3.28
C GLN A 58 9.66 -11.88 3.30
N GLU A 59 10.11 -11.29 4.40
CA GLU A 59 10.33 -9.85 4.48
C GLU A 59 11.54 -9.42 3.66
N GLY A 60 11.40 -8.30 2.95
CA GLY A 60 12.49 -7.70 2.19
C GLY A 60 13.47 -6.96 3.08
N LYS A 61 14.75 -6.98 2.72
CA LYS A 61 15.79 -6.19 3.39
C LYS A 61 16.70 -5.56 2.37
N ASP A 62 16.88 -4.25 2.48
CA ASP A 62 17.82 -3.53 1.64
C ASP A 62 19.22 -4.08 1.83
N GLY A 63 19.93 -4.20 0.72
CA GLY A 63 21.37 -4.40 0.71
C GLY A 63 22.09 -3.07 0.88
N PHE A 64 23.41 -3.13 0.88
CA PHE A 64 24.24 -1.94 0.91
C PHE A 64 25.44 -2.12 0.02
N LYS A 65 25.80 -1.07 -0.71
CA LYS A 65 27.11 -0.94 -1.35
C LYS A 65 27.95 0.11 -0.66
N ARG A 66 29.26 0.00 -0.81
CA ARG A 66 30.23 1.03 -0.47
C ARG A 66 30.73 1.66 -1.75
N SER A 67 30.40 2.93 -1.93
CA SER A 67 30.90 3.76 -3.02
C SER A 67 32.18 4.45 -2.57
N HIS A 68 33.28 4.07 -3.20
CA HIS A 68 34.56 4.76 -3.05
C HIS A 68 34.52 5.97 -3.97
N ILE A 69 34.57 7.15 -3.38
CA ILE A 69 34.38 8.41 -4.08
C ILE A 69 35.67 9.20 -3.99
N LYS A 70 36.08 9.75 -5.13
CA LYS A 70 37.19 10.66 -5.26
C LYS A 70 36.65 12.07 -5.48
N ASP A 71 36.82 12.91 -4.49
CA ASP A 71 36.53 14.34 -4.58
C ASP A 71 37.80 15.08 -5.00
N VAL A 72 37.68 16.00 -5.94
CA VAL A 72 38.75 16.89 -6.39
C VAL A 72 38.39 18.31 -5.99
N TYR A 73 39.26 18.96 -5.23
CA TYR A 73 39.11 20.34 -4.81
C TYR A 73 40.12 21.22 -5.53
N ILE A 74 39.68 22.39 -6.00
CA ILE A 74 40.55 23.43 -6.55
C ILE A 74 40.47 24.64 -5.63
N ASN A 75 41.59 25.05 -5.05
CA ASN A 75 41.66 26.14 -4.07
C ASN A 75 40.67 25.98 -2.89
N GLY A 76 40.44 24.74 -2.47
CA GLY A 76 39.52 24.41 -1.36
C GLY A 76 38.05 24.28 -1.75
N GLU A 77 37.66 24.63 -2.98
CA GLU A 77 36.30 24.46 -3.48
C GLU A 77 36.15 23.12 -4.22
N LEU A 78 35.04 22.41 -3.97
CA LEU A 78 34.78 21.13 -4.63
C LEU A 78 34.57 21.36 -6.13
N SER A 79 35.47 20.80 -6.94
CA SER A 79 35.45 20.91 -8.39
C SER A 79 34.80 19.69 -9.05
N SER A 80 35.06 18.47 -8.56
CA SER A 80 34.38 17.27 -9.04
C SER A 80 34.29 16.18 -7.98
N SER A 81 33.32 15.27 -8.15
CA SER A 81 33.12 14.10 -7.29
C SER A 81 32.82 12.90 -8.19
N LEU A 82 33.66 11.88 -8.13
CA LEU A 82 33.58 10.70 -8.99
C LEU A 82 33.54 9.42 -8.18
N ILE A 83 32.53 8.59 -8.39
CA ILE A 83 32.54 7.20 -7.91
C ILE A 83 33.58 6.45 -8.72
N ILE A 84 34.63 5.98 -8.05
CA ILE A 84 35.73 5.25 -8.67
C ILE A 84 35.56 3.73 -8.56
N LEU A 85 34.82 3.26 -7.55
CA LEU A 85 34.52 1.86 -7.33
C LEU A 85 33.28 1.72 -6.46
N ASP A 86 32.37 0.84 -6.87
CA ASP A 86 31.31 0.32 -6.01
C ASP A 86 31.66 -1.11 -5.60
N THR A 87 31.49 -1.41 -4.32
CA THR A 87 31.58 -2.78 -3.79
C THR A 87 30.32 -3.12 -3.04
N ILE A 88 29.77 -4.31 -3.26
CA ILE A 88 28.61 -4.78 -2.49
C ILE A 88 29.09 -5.16 -1.09
N ALA A 89 28.54 -4.50 -0.07
CA ALA A 89 28.81 -4.80 1.33
C ALA A 89 27.80 -5.82 1.88
N THR A 90 26.55 -5.76 1.42
CA THR A 90 25.50 -6.74 1.75
C THR A 90 24.53 -6.81 0.58
N GLU A 91 24.21 -8.02 0.14
CA GLU A 91 23.22 -8.23 -0.92
C GLU A 91 21.81 -7.92 -0.40
N PRO A 92 20.93 -7.30 -1.22
CA PRO A 92 19.54 -7.16 -0.86
C PRO A 92 18.85 -8.53 -0.76
N GLN A 93 17.91 -8.65 0.18
CA GLN A 93 17.03 -9.80 0.30
C GLN A 93 15.67 -9.42 -0.29
N SER A 94 15.23 -10.10 -1.36
CA SER A 94 13.91 -9.89 -1.94
C SER A 94 12.80 -10.10 -0.91
N GLN A 95 11.76 -9.27 -0.99
CA GLN A 95 10.47 -9.54 -0.34
C GLN A 95 9.69 -10.53 -1.20
N VAL A 96 9.19 -11.61 -0.60
CA VAL A 96 8.37 -12.60 -1.32
C VAL A 96 6.93 -12.47 -0.86
N ILE A 97 6.05 -12.09 -1.78
CA ILE A 97 4.61 -11.96 -1.54
C ILE A 97 3.87 -13.07 -2.29
N GLU A 98 3.09 -13.85 -1.56
CA GLU A 98 2.10 -14.75 -2.14
C GLU A 98 0.80 -13.99 -2.39
N LYS A 99 0.29 -14.03 -3.62
CA LYS A 99 -1.00 -13.43 -4.00
C LYS A 99 -2.00 -14.49 -4.44
N GLY A 100 -3.23 -14.36 -3.96
CA GLY A 100 -4.32 -15.23 -4.38
C GLY A 100 -4.70 -15.06 -5.84
N ALA A 101 -4.97 -16.19 -6.48
CA ALA A 101 -5.40 -16.27 -7.88
C ALA A 101 -6.78 -16.94 -8.04
N ASN A 102 -7.37 -17.49 -6.97
CA ASN A 102 -8.73 -18.03 -7.04
C ASN A 102 -9.72 -16.89 -7.25
N ASP A 103 -10.56 -16.99 -8.27
CA ASP A 103 -11.60 -16.00 -8.56
C ASP A 103 -13.01 -16.60 -8.61
N ILE A 104 -13.18 -17.83 -8.10
CA ILE A 104 -14.45 -18.54 -8.01
C ILE A 104 -14.74 -18.95 -6.56
N ILE A 105 -15.99 -18.76 -6.13
CA ILE A 105 -16.53 -19.32 -4.89
C ILE A 105 -17.69 -20.26 -5.18
N SER A 106 -17.80 -21.34 -4.42
CA SER A 106 -18.96 -22.24 -4.46
C SER A 106 -19.95 -21.85 -3.37
N THR A 107 -21.17 -21.47 -3.77
CA THR A 107 -22.26 -21.07 -2.86
C THR A 107 -23.43 -22.04 -2.96
N SER A 108 -24.40 -21.94 -2.05
CA SER A 108 -25.67 -22.69 -2.15
C SER A 108 -26.47 -22.38 -3.43
N ARG A 109 -26.16 -21.28 -4.13
CA ARG A 109 -26.77 -20.89 -5.40
C ARG A 109 -25.91 -21.23 -6.62
N GLY A 110 -24.83 -22.00 -6.42
CA GLY A 110 -23.87 -22.39 -7.45
C GLY A 110 -22.57 -21.59 -7.39
N ASP A 111 -21.69 -21.89 -8.34
CA ASP A 111 -20.38 -21.24 -8.45
C ASP A 111 -20.54 -19.81 -8.97
N THR A 112 -19.85 -18.88 -8.32
CA THR A 112 -19.89 -17.45 -8.65
C THR A 112 -18.48 -16.92 -8.80
N GLN A 113 -18.25 -16.15 -9.87
CA GLN A 113 -16.98 -15.45 -10.07
C GLN A 113 -16.94 -14.13 -9.31
N PHE A 114 -15.78 -13.80 -8.77
CA PHE A 114 -15.51 -12.55 -8.08
C PHE A 114 -14.26 -11.86 -8.65
N ARG A 115 -14.10 -10.57 -8.36
CA ARG A 115 -12.97 -9.75 -8.82
C ARG A 115 -11.89 -9.66 -7.76
N GLU A 116 -12.32 -9.58 -6.51
CA GLU A 116 -11.46 -9.36 -5.35
C GLU A 116 -12.19 -9.83 -4.07
N ALA A 117 -11.44 -10.39 -3.13
CA ALA A 117 -11.88 -10.76 -1.79
C ALA A 117 -11.16 -9.86 -0.76
N ILE A 118 -11.92 -9.36 0.21
CA ILE A 118 -11.44 -8.43 1.22
C ILE A 118 -11.87 -8.94 2.60
N ILE A 119 -10.91 -9.07 3.52
CA ILE A 119 -11.22 -9.31 4.94
C ILE A 119 -11.67 -7.98 5.56
N MET A 120 -12.89 -7.95 6.09
CA MET A 120 -13.51 -6.75 6.67
C MET A 120 -14.02 -7.04 8.08
N ASN A 121 -14.02 -6.01 8.94
CA ASN A 121 -14.68 -6.06 10.23
C ASN A 121 -16.16 -5.73 10.04
N ALA A 122 -17.02 -6.74 10.23
CA ALA A 122 -18.46 -6.62 10.12
C ALA A 122 -19.09 -6.25 11.47
N SER A 123 -20.07 -5.34 11.41
CA SER A 123 -21.12 -5.19 12.40
C SER A 123 -22.47 -5.54 11.78
N ALA A 124 -23.52 -5.49 12.59
CA ALA A 124 -24.89 -5.63 12.15
C ALA A 124 -25.75 -4.49 12.67
N TYR A 125 -26.75 -4.10 11.87
CA TYR A 125 -27.73 -3.09 12.21
C TYR A 125 -29.14 -3.53 11.78
N ASP A 126 -30.15 -2.90 12.36
CA ASP A 126 -31.55 -3.05 12.00
C ASP A 126 -32.23 -1.67 11.84
N LEU A 127 -33.56 -1.62 11.77
CA LEU A 127 -34.32 -0.37 11.71
C LEU A 127 -34.71 0.19 13.08
N SER A 128 -34.15 -0.30 14.18
CA SER A 128 -34.44 0.23 15.51
C SER A 128 -33.91 1.67 15.64
N TYR A 129 -34.51 2.42 16.56
CA TYR A 129 -33.99 3.74 16.93
C TYR A 129 -32.57 3.64 17.48
N ALA A 130 -32.24 2.58 18.22
CA ALA A 130 -30.91 2.35 18.76
C ALA A 130 -29.84 2.21 17.67
N SER A 131 -30.15 1.54 16.55
CA SER A 131 -29.23 1.39 15.43
C SER A 131 -29.20 2.60 14.50
N THR A 132 -30.34 3.24 14.24
CA THR A 132 -30.46 4.23 13.13
C THR A 132 -30.69 5.66 13.57
N GLY A 133 -31.06 5.88 14.83
CA GLY A 133 -31.52 7.15 15.37
C GLY A 133 -32.86 7.63 14.77
N LYS A 134 -33.63 6.75 14.12
CA LYS A 134 -34.88 7.09 13.42
C LYS A 134 -36.03 6.21 13.91
N SER A 135 -37.19 6.82 14.09
CA SER A 135 -38.45 6.13 14.40
C SER A 135 -39.32 5.98 13.15
N PRO A 136 -40.25 5.01 13.13
CA PRO A 136 -41.29 4.95 12.11
C PRO A 136 -41.99 6.31 11.95
N GLY A 137 -42.13 6.79 10.71
CA GLY A 137 -42.66 8.12 10.39
C GLY A 137 -41.60 9.19 10.08
N HIS A 138 -40.32 8.94 10.36
CA HIS A 138 -39.24 9.82 9.93
C HIS A 138 -39.00 9.70 8.41
N LYS A 139 -38.79 10.82 7.69
CA LYS A 139 -38.65 10.84 6.21
C LYS A 139 -37.55 9.94 5.62
N TYR A 140 -36.52 9.65 6.40
CA TYR A 140 -35.39 8.79 6.03
C TYR A 140 -35.39 7.44 6.76
N TYR A 141 -36.51 7.05 7.37
CA TYR A 141 -36.63 5.76 8.05
C TYR A 141 -36.50 4.62 7.03
N GLY A 142 -35.51 3.74 7.23
CA GLY A 142 -35.26 2.60 6.36
C GLY A 142 -34.77 2.93 4.94
N ILE A 143 -34.41 4.18 4.67
CA ILE A 143 -33.88 4.60 3.36
C ILE A 143 -32.35 4.57 3.38
N THR A 144 -31.76 3.84 2.44
CA THR A 144 -30.30 3.71 2.26
C THR A 144 -29.71 4.93 1.57
N ALA A 145 -28.39 5.08 1.62
CA ALA A 145 -27.68 6.12 0.88
C ALA A 145 -27.93 6.09 -0.65
N SER A 146 -28.25 4.92 -1.21
CA SER A 146 -28.60 4.76 -2.62
C SER A 146 -30.08 5.05 -2.92
N GLY A 147 -30.87 5.41 -1.91
CA GLY A 147 -32.30 5.72 -2.04
C GLY A 147 -33.22 4.50 -2.05
N THR A 148 -32.70 3.30 -1.79
CA THR A 148 -33.50 2.06 -1.69
C THR A 148 -33.99 1.82 -0.27
N THR A 149 -34.91 0.88 -0.08
CA THR A 149 -35.32 0.41 1.25
C THR A 149 -34.36 -0.66 1.76
N ALA A 150 -33.86 -0.47 2.99
CA ALA A 150 -33.01 -1.44 3.65
C ALA A 150 -33.75 -2.76 3.89
N ARG A 151 -33.12 -3.87 3.50
CA ARG A 151 -33.65 -5.24 3.57
C ARG A 151 -32.49 -6.22 3.76
N PRO A 152 -32.73 -7.48 4.17
CA PRO A 152 -31.66 -8.47 4.19
C PRO A 152 -30.95 -8.53 2.83
N GLY A 153 -29.62 -8.43 2.83
CA GLY A 153 -28.79 -8.23 1.65
C GLY A 153 -28.38 -6.76 1.41
N THR A 154 -28.96 -5.79 2.11
CA THR A 154 -28.45 -4.40 2.13
C THR A 154 -27.26 -4.33 3.07
N VAL A 155 -26.14 -3.74 2.62
CA VAL A 155 -24.99 -3.48 3.48
C VAL A 155 -24.53 -2.03 3.40
N ALA A 156 -24.07 -1.51 4.53
CA ALA A 156 -23.39 -0.22 4.58
C ALA A 156 -21.87 -0.43 4.44
N VAL A 157 -21.23 0.38 3.60
CA VAL A 157 -19.79 0.30 3.32
C VAL A 157 -19.14 1.68 3.32
N ASP A 158 -17.82 1.71 3.25
CA ASP A 158 -17.07 2.90 2.82
C ASP A 158 -16.98 2.92 1.28
N PRO A 159 -17.61 3.89 0.58
CA PRO A 159 -17.59 3.96 -0.88
C PRO A 159 -16.19 4.10 -1.51
N ARG A 160 -15.18 4.47 -0.72
CA ARG A 160 -13.77 4.53 -1.16
C ARG A 160 -13.12 3.15 -1.25
N VAL A 161 -13.69 2.15 -0.57
CA VAL A 161 -13.22 0.76 -0.56
C VAL A 161 -14.14 -0.11 -1.42
N ILE A 162 -15.46 0.02 -1.23
CA ILE A 162 -16.47 -0.71 -2.02
C ILE A 162 -17.48 0.31 -2.55
N PRO A 163 -17.50 0.59 -3.88
CA PRO A 163 -18.49 1.51 -4.46
C PRO A 163 -19.94 1.08 -4.19
N LEU A 164 -20.85 2.04 -4.06
CA LEU A 164 -22.28 1.74 -3.96
C LEU A 164 -22.79 1.06 -5.23
N GLY A 165 -23.77 0.16 -5.09
CA GLY A 165 -24.30 -0.71 -6.13
C GLY A 165 -23.49 -1.98 -6.37
N THR A 166 -22.34 -2.15 -5.73
CA THR A 166 -21.50 -3.35 -5.86
C THR A 166 -22.23 -4.57 -5.30
N LYS A 167 -22.26 -5.66 -6.08
CA LYS A 167 -22.77 -6.97 -5.65
C LYS A 167 -21.69 -7.71 -4.86
N LEU A 168 -22.09 -8.29 -3.75
CA LEU A 168 -21.20 -8.91 -2.77
C LEU A 168 -21.67 -10.31 -2.40
N TYR A 169 -20.72 -11.15 -1.98
CA TYR A 169 -21.00 -12.31 -1.13
C TYR A 169 -20.22 -12.14 0.18
N VAL A 170 -20.90 -12.31 1.31
CA VAL A 170 -20.32 -12.11 2.64
C VAL A 170 -20.22 -13.46 3.35
N GLU A 171 -19.00 -13.99 3.41
CA GLU A 171 -18.64 -15.25 4.06
C GLU A 171 -18.23 -15.02 5.52
N SER A 172 -18.73 -15.86 6.42
CA SER A 172 -18.39 -15.85 7.83
C SER A 172 -17.09 -16.63 8.09
N LEU A 173 -16.12 -16.00 8.76
CA LEU A 173 -14.81 -16.63 9.05
C LEU A 173 -14.80 -17.42 10.37
N ASP A 174 -15.87 -17.36 11.15
CA ASP A 174 -15.99 -17.96 12.48
C ASP A 174 -16.85 -19.24 12.47
N LYS A 175 -17.05 -19.85 11.29
CA LYS A 175 -17.85 -21.07 11.08
C LYS A 175 -19.35 -20.91 11.35
N THR A 176 -19.83 -19.69 11.56
CA THR A 176 -21.27 -19.43 11.51
C THR A 176 -21.75 -19.40 10.06
N SER A 177 -23.07 -19.44 9.86
CA SER A 177 -23.63 -19.31 8.51
C SER A 177 -23.21 -18.00 7.87
N ASP A 178 -22.93 -18.06 6.57
CA ASP A 178 -22.68 -16.88 5.76
C ASP A 178 -23.88 -15.94 5.80
N TYR A 179 -23.61 -14.63 5.77
CA TYR A 179 -24.66 -13.65 5.51
C TYR A 179 -25.15 -13.75 4.06
N GLY A 180 -24.24 -14.14 3.15
CA GLY A 180 -24.55 -14.49 1.78
C GLY A 180 -24.57 -13.29 0.83
N PHE A 181 -25.44 -13.35 -0.18
CA PHE A 181 -25.50 -12.34 -1.24
C PHE A 181 -26.00 -10.99 -0.72
N ALA A 182 -25.29 -9.93 -1.10
CA ALA A 182 -25.57 -8.58 -0.66
C ALA A 182 -25.30 -7.54 -1.76
N ILE A 183 -25.78 -6.31 -1.54
CA ILE A 183 -25.52 -5.15 -2.37
C ILE A 183 -25.11 -3.99 -1.45
N ALA A 184 -24.00 -3.33 -1.81
CA ALA A 184 -23.55 -2.11 -1.15
C ALA A 184 -24.51 -0.95 -1.46
N GLU A 185 -25.59 -0.80 -0.70
CA GLU A 185 -26.60 0.23 -0.95
C GLU A 185 -26.50 1.41 0.04
N ASP A 186 -25.81 1.24 1.17
CA ASP A 186 -25.82 2.22 2.25
C ASP A 186 -24.41 2.71 2.67
N LYS A 187 -24.37 3.79 3.45
CA LYS A 187 -23.13 4.30 4.07
C LYS A 187 -23.40 4.81 5.48
N GLY A 188 -22.52 4.45 6.40
CA GLY A 188 -22.54 4.95 7.78
C GLY A 188 -21.41 5.94 8.04
N SER A 189 -21.61 6.86 9.00
CA SER A 189 -20.53 7.74 9.48
C SER A 189 -19.40 6.93 10.15
N ALA A 190 -19.75 5.86 10.87
CA ALA A 190 -18.80 4.97 11.56
C ALA A 190 -18.23 3.84 10.67
N ILE A 191 -18.77 3.67 9.47
CA ILE A 191 -18.37 2.64 8.51
C ILE A 191 -17.33 3.25 7.57
N LYS A 192 -16.06 3.07 7.93
CA LYS A 192 -14.89 3.65 7.25
C LYS A 192 -13.79 2.58 7.08
N GLY A 193 -13.11 2.62 5.94
CA GLY A 193 -12.07 1.65 5.59
C GLY A 193 -12.64 0.24 5.45
N LYS A 194 -11.93 -0.76 6.00
CA LYS A 194 -12.32 -2.19 5.96
C LYS A 194 -13.40 -2.52 7.01
N ARG A 195 -14.45 -1.71 7.08
CA ARG A 195 -15.65 -1.94 7.90
C ARG A 195 -16.87 -2.10 7.01
N ILE A 196 -17.77 -2.98 7.42
CA ILE A 196 -19.04 -3.26 6.74
C ILE A 196 -20.14 -3.42 7.79
N ASP A 197 -21.33 -2.90 7.53
CA ASP A 197 -22.49 -3.07 8.41
C ASP A 197 -23.57 -3.87 7.69
N LEU A 198 -23.97 -5.00 8.24
CA LEU A 198 -24.90 -5.92 7.60
C LEU A 198 -26.32 -5.68 8.12
N PHE A 199 -27.27 -5.47 7.22
CA PHE A 199 -28.65 -5.24 7.63
C PHE A 199 -29.34 -6.52 8.09
N PHE A 200 -30.07 -6.46 9.21
CA PHE A 200 -30.96 -7.51 9.67
C PHE A 200 -32.37 -6.95 9.90
N SER A 201 -33.38 -7.77 9.69
CA SER A 201 -34.78 -7.39 9.90
C SER A 201 -35.19 -7.30 11.38
N SER A 202 -34.36 -7.78 12.30
CA SER A 202 -34.66 -7.83 13.73
C SER A 202 -33.45 -7.43 14.57
N SER A 203 -33.70 -6.64 15.62
CA SER A 203 -32.69 -6.22 16.61
C SER A 203 -32.01 -7.41 17.28
N ILE A 204 -32.76 -8.50 17.48
CA ILE A 204 -32.24 -9.72 18.10
C ILE A 204 -31.19 -10.36 17.19
N SER A 205 -31.49 -10.48 15.89
CA SER A 205 -30.56 -11.06 14.92
C SER A 205 -29.31 -10.20 14.76
N ALA A 206 -29.46 -8.87 14.68
CA ALA A 206 -28.32 -7.96 14.64
C ALA A 206 -27.43 -8.08 15.88
N ARG A 207 -28.03 -8.14 17.07
CA ARG A 207 -27.30 -8.31 18.33
C ARG A 207 -26.59 -9.66 18.42
N ASN A 208 -27.23 -10.74 17.97
CA ASN A 208 -26.64 -12.07 17.94
C ASN A 208 -25.49 -12.17 16.93
N PHE A 209 -25.55 -11.46 15.82
CA PHE A 209 -24.43 -11.35 14.89
C PHE A 209 -23.24 -10.61 15.54
N GLY A 210 -23.48 -9.51 16.26
CA GLY A 210 -22.41 -8.80 16.96
C GLY A 210 -21.34 -8.23 16.03
N ARG A 211 -20.08 -8.21 16.46
CA ARG A 211 -18.94 -7.78 15.64
C ARG A 211 -18.00 -8.95 15.38
N ARG A 212 -17.64 -9.15 14.12
CA ARG A 212 -16.76 -10.25 13.70
C ARG A 212 -16.04 -9.92 12.40
N ASN A 213 -14.97 -10.64 12.09
CA ASN A 213 -14.35 -10.54 10.78
C ASN A 213 -15.10 -11.44 9.79
N VAL A 214 -15.32 -10.91 8.60
CA VAL A 214 -15.93 -11.60 7.46
C VAL A 214 -15.01 -11.48 6.26
N LYS A 215 -15.15 -12.39 5.31
CA LYS A 215 -14.55 -12.25 3.99
C LYS A 215 -15.62 -11.80 3.02
N VAL A 216 -15.39 -10.66 2.39
CA VAL A 216 -16.31 -10.04 1.43
C VAL A 216 -15.76 -10.23 0.03
N TYR A 217 -16.51 -10.93 -0.81
CA TYR A 217 -16.19 -11.12 -2.23
C TYR A 217 -16.92 -10.06 -3.06
N ILE A 218 -16.20 -9.33 -3.89
CA ILE A 218 -16.73 -8.38 -4.87
C ILE A 218 -17.09 -9.17 -6.14
N LEU A 219 -18.38 -9.38 -6.38
CA LEU A 219 -18.86 -10.22 -7.47
C LEU A 219 -18.71 -9.55 -8.84
N LYS A 220 -18.58 -10.35 -9.91
CA LYS A 220 -18.43 -9.83 -11.28
C LYS A 220 -19.69 -9.21 -11.85
#